data_AF-A0A699RIQ3-F1
#
_entry.id   AF-A0A699RIQ3-F1
#
_cell.length_a   1.000
_cell.length_b   1.000
_cell.length_c   1.000
_cell.angle_alpha   90.00
_cell.angle_beta   90.00
_cell.angle_gamma   90.00
#
_symmetry.space_group_name_H-M   'P 1'
#
loop_
_entity.id
_entity.type
_entity.pdbx_description
1 polymer ?
#
loop_
_entity_poly.entity_id
_entity_poly.type
_entity_poly.pdbx_seq_one_letter_code
_entity_poly.pdbx_strand_id
1 'polypeptide(L)'
;LLKKEELYAKFSKYEFWIPKVQILGHVIDKKGIHVDPAEIESVKDWASPKSPTKIRQFLGLMGYYRRFIEGLSKIAKTMTKLTQKKI
;
A
#
# COMPACT_ATOMS: atom_id res chain seq x y z
N LEU A 1 -26.25 13.44 4.27
CA LEU A 1 -25.57 13.35 2.96
C LEU A 1 -25.96 12.09 2.21
N LEU A 2 -25.57 10.89 2.64
CA LEU A 2 -25.90 9.62 1.95
C LEU A 2 -27.40 9.45 1.64
N LYS A 3 -28.28 9.68 2.63
CA LYS A 3 -29.75 9.63 2.44
C LYS A 3 -30.29 10.67 1.44
N LYS A 4 -29.63 11.83 1.32
CA LYS A 4 -30.03 12.90 0.40
C LYS A 4 -29.68 12.55 -1.05
N GLU A 5 -28.55 11.88 -1.24
CA GLU A 5 -28.05 11.41 -2.54
C GLU A 5 -28.54 9.99 -2.89
N GLU A 6 -29.52 9.46 -2.14
CA GLU A 6 -30.06 8.10 -2.31
C GLU A 6 -29.00 6.98 -2.34
N LEU A 7 -27.90 7.17 -1.60
CA LEU A 7 -26.85 6.18 -1.43
C LEU A 7 -27.11 5.32 -0.19
N TYR A 8 -27.09 3.99 -0.38
CA TYR A 8 -27.35 3.01 0.68
C TYR A 8 -26.11 2.17 0.98
N ALA A 9 -25.73 2.15 2.25
CA ALA A 9 -24.65 1.31 2.76
C ALA A 9 -25.15 -0.11 3.02
N LYS A 10 -24.42 -1.11 2.54
CA LYS A 10 -24.69 -2.52 2.89
C LYS A 10 -24.24 -2.77 4.33
N PHE A 11 -25.18 -2.84 5.29
CA PHE A 11 -24.88 -2.95 6.72
C PHE A 11 -23.89 -4.07 7.07
N SER A 12 -23.94 -5.21 6.36
CA SER A 12 -23.02 -6.35 6.58
C SER A 12 -21.54 -6.05 6.28
N LYS A 13 -21.21 -4.90 5.68
CA LYS A 13 -19.84 -4.48 5.38
C LYS A 13 -19.31 -3.40 6.34
N TYR A 14 -20.12 -2.99 7.30
CA TYR A 14 -19.78 -1.90 8.21
C TYR A 14 -19.69 -2.42 9.64
N GLU A 15 -18.63 -2.00 10.31
CA GLU A 15 -18.43 -2.19 11.73
C GLU A 15 -18.37 -0.80 12.37
N PHE A 16 -19.06 -0.64 13.50
CA PHE A 16 -19.19 0.64 14.17
C PHE A 16 -18.54 0.57 15.55
N TRP A 17 -18.00 1.71 16.01
CA TRP A 17 -17.42 1.86 17.35
C TRP A 17 -16.24 0.93 17.66
N ILE A 18 -15.52 0.48 16.63
CA ILE A 18 -14.34 -0.38 16.78
C ILE A 18 -13.09 0.46 17.09
N PRO A 19 -12.20 -0.02 17.99
CA PRO A 19 -10.99 0.71 18.38
C PRO A 19 -9.88 0.67 17.33
N LYS A 20 -10.00 -0.25 16.36
CA LYS A 20 -9.07 -0.49 15.26
C LYS A 20 -9.88 -0.89 14.04
N VAL A 21 -9.59 -0.27 12.89
CA VAL A 21 -10.22 -0.60 11.60
C VAL A 21 -9.16 -0.86 10.55
N GLN A 22 -9.39 -1.86 9.69
CA GLN A 22 -8.57 -2.14 8.53
C GLN A 22 -9.27 -1.59 7.28
N ILE A 23 -8.61 -0.70 6.55
CA ILE A 23 -9.16 -0.04 5.36
C ILE A 23 -8.04 0.23 4.36
N LEU A 24 -8.23 -0.18 3.11
CA LEU A 24 -7.31 0.06 1.99
C LEU A 24 -5.84 -0.32 2.29
N GLY A 25 -5.58 -1.49 2.87
CA GLY A 25 -4.20 -1.93 3.19
C GLY A 25 -3.56 -1.19 4.36
N HIS A 26 -4.36 -0.44 5.12
CA HIS A 26 -3.93 0.24 6.33
C HIS A 26 -4.74 -0.18 7.54
N VAL A 27 -4.07 -0.13 8.69
CA VAL A 27 -4.69 -0.27 9.99
C VAL A 27 -4.75 1.11 10.64
N ILE A 28 -5.93 1.54 11.06
CA ILE A 28 -6.15 2.82 11.75
C ILE A 28 -6.57 2.51 13.18
N ASP A 29 -5.84 3.07 14.13
CA ASP A 29 -6.13 2.98 15.56
C ASP A 29 -5.82 4.31 16.28
N LYS A 30 -5.92 4.31 17.62
CA LYS A 30 -5.64 5.50 18.45
C LYS A 30 -4.20 6.03 18.31
N LYS A 31 -3.25 5.21 17.85
CA LYS A 31 -1.84 5.60 17.66
C LYS A 31 -1.59 6.18 16.27
N GLY A 32 -2.54 6.03 15.35
CA GLY A 32 -2.48 6.60 14.01
C GLY A 32 -2.75 5.57 12.92
N ILE A 33 -2.11 5.79 11.77
CA ILE A 33 -2.23 4.95 10.57
C ILE A 33 -0.98 4.08 10.49
N HIS A 34 -1.17 2.78 10.29
CA HIS A 34 -0.12 1.78 10.17
C HIS A 34 -0.29 1.01 8.85
N VAL A 35 0.79 0.44 8.33
CA VAL A 35 0.69 -0.53 7.24
C VAL A 35 0.08 -1.81 7.79
N ASP A 36 -0.82 -2.41 7.03
CA ASP A 36 -1.35 -3.72 7.34
C ASP A 36 -0.23 -4.79 7.32
N PRO A 37 -0.05 -5.59 8.38
CA PRO A 37 0.92 -6.69 8.39
C PRO A 37 0.81 -7.64 7.19
N ALA A 38 -0.41 -7.87 6.67
CA ALA A 38 -0.62 -8.73 5.50
C ALA A 38 0.02 -8.16 4.23
N GLU A 39 0.05 -6.83 4.09
CA GLU A 39 0.70 -6.14 2.97
C GLU A 39 2.23 -6.22 3.09
N ILE A 40 2.76 -6.17 4.31
CA ILE A 40 4.20 -6.36 4.57
C ILE A 40 4.62 -7.78 4.19
N GLU A 41 3.84 -8.79 4.57
CA GLU A 41 4.10 -10.19 4.26
C GLU A 41 4.04 -10.44 2.74
N SER A 42 3.04 -9.88 2.06
CA SER A 42 2.92 -9.95 0.60
C SER A 42 4.11 -9.35 -0.15
N VAL A 43 4.68 -8.26 0.38
CA VAL A 43 5.90 -7.64 -0.18
C VAL A 43 7.13 -8.50 0.10
N LYS A 44 7.21 -9.14 1.27
CA LYS A 44 8.32 -10.03 1.64
C LYS A 44 8.36 -11.28 0.76
N ASP A 45 7.19 -11.82 0.43
CA ASP A 45 7.06 -13.01 -0.43
C ASP A 45 7.07 -12.67 -1.92
N TRP A 46 7.20 -11.38 -2.28
CA TRP A 46 7.22 -10.94 -3.66
C TRP A 46 8.44 -11.52 -4.39
N ALA A 47 8.19 -12.33 -5.42
CA ALA A 47 9.24 -12.95 -6.22
C ALA A 47 10.13 -11.88 -6.89
N SER A 48 11.46 -12.08 -6.82
CA SER A 48 12.43 -11.12 -7.35
C SER A 48 12.13 -10.72 -8.80
N PRO A 49 11.87 -9.44 -9.09
CA PRO A 49 11.43 -8.99 -10.41
C PRO A 49 12.57 -9.07 -11.43
N LYS A 50 12.37 -9.86 -12.49
CA LYS A 50 13.39 -10.15 -13.51
C LYS A 50 13.32 -9.26 -14.77
N SER A 51 12.37 -8.33 -14.85
CA SER A 51 12.20 -7.46 -16.04
C SER A 51 11.98 -6.01 -15.64
N PRO A 52 12.37 -5.02 -16.49
CA PRO A 52 12.16 -3.61 -16.21
C PRO A 52 10.70 -3.25 -15.89
N THR A 53 9.74 -3.91 -16.55
CA THR A 53 8.31 -3.71 -16.27
C THR A 53 7.91 -4.21 -14.88
N LYS A 54 8.37 -5.40 -14.49
CA LYS A 54 8.10 -5.93 -13.14
C LYS A 54 8.79 -5.10 -12.05
N ILE A 55 9.99 -4.58 -12.33
CA ILE A 55 10.69 -3.66 -11.42
C ILE A 55 9.87 -2.37 -11.24
N ARG A 56 9.33 -1.80 -12.32
CA ARG A 56 8.44 -0.62 -12.23
C ARG A 56 7.17 -0.89 -11.42
N GLN A 57 6.54 -2.05 -11.62
CA GLN A 57 5.36 -2.46 -10.84
C GLN A 57 5.68 -2.54 -9.35
N PHE A 58 6.77 -3.19 -8.99
CA PHE A 58 7.24 -3.29 -7.60
C PHE A 58 7.54 -1.90 -7.01
N LEU A 59 8.29 -1.06 -7.73
CA LEU A 59 8.59 0.30 -7.28
C LEU A 59 7.33 1.17 -7.11
N GLY A 60 6.31 0.97 -7.96
CA GLY A 60 5.01 1.63 -7.82
C GLY A 60 4.33 1.26 -6.50
N LEU A 61 4.29 -0.05 -6.16
CA LEU A 61 3.74 -0.53 -4.89
C LEU A 61 4.53 0.01 -3.69
N MET A 62 5.87 -0.02 -3.75
CA MET A 62 6.72 0.56 -2.69
C MET A 62 6.47 2.07 -2.52
N GLY A 63 6.14 2.77 -3.60
CA GLY A 63 5.75 4.18 -3.57
C GLY A 63 4.51 4.45 -2.72
N TYR A 64 3.50 3.56 -2.77
CA TYR A 64 2.29 3.67 -1.93
C TYR A 64 2.63 3.60 -0.44
N TYR A 65 3.57 2.73 -0.06
CA TYR A 65 4.00 2.56 1.34
C TYR A 65 5.18 3.45 1.75
N ARG A 66 5.62 4.39 0.90
CA ARG A 66 6.84 5.20 1.11
C ARG A 66 6.90 5.89 2.48
N ARG A 67 5.76 6.37 3.01
CA ARG A 67 5.70 7.07 4.31
C ARG A 67 6.13 6.18 5.48
N PHE A 68 6.06 4.86 5.32
CA PHE A 68 6.32 3.87 6.37
C PHE A 68 7.67 3.17 6.20
N ILE A 69 8.40 3.43 5.11
CA ILE A 69 9.68 2.81 4.81
C ILE A 69 10.77 3.87 4.84
N GLU A 70 11.51 3.91 5.94
CA GLU A 70 12.64 4.82 6.09
C GLU A 70 13.71 4.52 5.03
N GLY A 71 14.24 5.57 4.40
CA GLY A 71 15.31 5.41 3.41
C GLY A 71 14.91 4.73 2.10
N LEU A 72 13.61 4.55 1.81
CA LEU A 72 13.14 3.88 0.59
C LEU A 72 13.79 4.44 -0.69
N SER A 73 13.97 5.76 -0.78
CA SER A 73 14.60 6.39 -1.95
C SER A 73 16.03 5.89 -2.18
N LYS A 74 16.80 5.64 -1.11
CA LYS A 74 18.17 5.13 -1.20
C LYS A 74 18.19 3.68 -1.68
N ILE A 75 17.24 2.87 -1.20
CA ILE A 75 17.08 1.46 -1.59
C ILE A 75 16.61 1.35 -3.03
N ALA A 76 15.57 2.10 -3.41
CA ALA A 76 14.96 2.08 -4.73
C ALA A 76 15.90 2.59 -5.83
N LYS A 77 16.92 3.40 -5.50
CA LYS A 77 17.82 4.04 -6.48
C LYS A 77 18.46 3.04 -7.45
N THR A 78 18.93 1.89 -6.95
CA THR A 78 19.55 0.85 -7.80
C THR A 78 18.51 0.22 -8.74
N MET A 79 17.33 -0.08 -8.23
CA MET A 79 16.22 -0.62 -9.02
C MET A 79 15.72 0.38 -10.07
N THR A 80 15.61 1.66 -9.73
CA THR A 80 15.20 2.71 -10.68
C THR A 80 16.16 2.78 -11.87
N LYS A 81 17.48 2.66 -11.65
CA LYS A 81 18.46 2.61 -12.75
C LYS A 81 18.20 1.45 -13.71
N LEU A 82 17.78 0.28 -13.22
CA LEU A 82 17.44 -0.89 -14.05
C LEU A 82 16.22 -0.66 -14.94
N THR A 83 15.42 0.37 -14.68
CA THR A 83 14.22 0.70 -15.47
C THR A 83 14.47 1.76 -16.54
N GLN A 84 15.64 2.41 -16.52
CA GLN A 84 16.02 3.44 -17.48
C GLN A 84 16.35 2.81 -18.84
N LYS A 85 16.01 3.51 -19.92
CA LYS A 85 16.53 3.13 -21.24
C LYS A 85 18.04 3.34 -21.23
N LYS A 86 18.81 2.37 -21.74
CA LYS A 86 20.21 2.60 -22.07
C LYS A 86 20.21 3.66 -23.17
N ILE A 87 20.83 4.79 -22.88
CA ILE A 87 21.23 5.77 -23.89
C ILE A 87 22.47 5.21 -24.58
#